data_AF-A0A7S2SES4-F1
#
_entry.id   AF-A0A7S2SES4-F1
#
_cell.length_a   1.000
_cell.length_b   1.000
_cell.length_c   1.000
_cell.angle_alpha   90.00
_cell.angle_beta   90.00
_cell.angle_gamma   90.00
#
_symmetry.space_group_name_H-M   'P 1'
#
loop_
_entity.id
_entity.type
_entity.pdbx_description
1 polymer ?
#
loop_
_entity_poly.entity_id
_entity_poly.type
_entity_poly.pdbx_seq_one_letter_code
_entity_poly.pdbx_strand_id
1 'polypeptide(L)'
;ERIAGKNSEKIRSYGTDLAEAIRHMHDKGTIHADIKPRNVIRASDGNIKLIDLDAAVKIGEELTEKKKSTAYVSPEVAKIEFRPMESAESLNDLKEERTKKMEKQRQLDNDDIDDDEELNERVIELSKKIKMIKSNTFAVEKTIKASKLMDIWGFGVTMFYLFTDKETLFRVNQAD
;
A
#
# COMPACT_ATOMS: atom_id res chain seq x y z
N GLU A 1 -3.29 32.67 0.32
CA GLU A 1 -4.53 32.78 1.12
C GLU A 1 -4.84 31.40 1.72
N ARG A 2 -5.12 31.29 3.02
CA ARG A 2 -5.55 30.01 3.63
C ARG A 2 -7.05 29.85 3.43
N ILE A 3 -7.43 29.11 2.39
CA ILE A 3 -8.84 28.97 1.95
C ILE A 3 -9.50 27.73 2.57
N ALA A 4 -8.70 26.72 2.92
CA ALA A 4 -9.19 25.49 3.50
C ALA A 4 -9.99 25.77 4.79
N GLY A 5 -11.16 25.12 4.92
CA GLY A 5 -12.07 25.30 6.05
C GLY A 5 -12.77 26.67 6.16
N LYS A 6 -12.56 27.59 5.21
CA LYS A 6 -13.07 28.98 5.33
C LYS A 6 -14.10 29.39 4.29
N ASN A 7 -14.01 28.89 3.04
CA ASN A 7 -14.93 29.29 1.97
C ASN A 7 -15.38 28.08 1.14
N SER A 8 -16.54 27.53 1.49
CA SER A 8 -17.06 26.29 0.90
C SER A 8 -17.42 26.42 -0.59
N GLU A 9 -17.85 27.60 -1.05
CA GLU A 9 -18.15 27.86 -2.47
C GLU A 9 -16.88 27.86 -3.31
N LYS A 10 -15.83 28.53 -2.82
CA LYS A 10 -14.51 28.54 -3.47
C LYS A 10 -13.89 27.14 -3.47
N ILE A 11 -14.02 26.40 -2.37
CA ILE A 11 -13.56 25.01 -2.29
C ILE A 11 -14.32 24.11 -3.29
N ARG A 12 -15.64 24.28 -3.46
CA ARG A 12 -16.41 23.56 -4.50
C ARG A 12 -15.92 23.87 -5.91
N SER A 13 -15.60 25.13 -6.18
CA SER A 13 -15.04 25.56 -7.46
C SER A 13 -13.69 24.89 -7.72
N TYR A 14 -12.81 24.90 -6.71
CA TYR A 14 -11.53 24.17 -6.79
C TYR A 14 -11.71 22.66 -6.95
N GLY A 15 -12.69 22.05 -6.28
CA GLY A 15 -12.98 20.63 -6.49
C GLY A 15 -13.39 20.33 -7.93
N THR A 16 -14.09 21.27 -8.58
CA THR A 16 -14.46 21.14 -9.99
C THR A 16 -13.21 21.19 -10.88
N ASP A 17 -12.37 22.21 -10.73
CA ASP A 17 -11.12 22.34 -11.48
C ASP A 17 -10.22 21.10 -11.32
N LEU A 18 -10.10 20.57 -10.10
CA LEU A 18 -9.28 19.38 -9.82
C LEU A 18 -9.86 18.16 -10.53
N ALA A 19 -11.18 17.96 -10.45
CA ALA A 19 -11.85 16.85 -11.11
C ALA A 19 -11.70 16.91 -12.63
N GLU A 20 -11.73 18.11 -13.22
CA GLU A 20 -11.50 18.30 -14.66
C GLU A 20 -10.07 17.97 -15.07
N ALA A 21 -9.07 18.37 -14.28
CA ALA A 21 -7.68 18.01 -14.52
C ALA A 21 -7.45 16.48 -14.46
N ILE A 22 -8.03 15.82 -13.45
CA ILE A 22 -7.96 14.36 -13.29
C ILE A 22 -8.65 13.66 -14.48
N ARG A 23 -9.87 14.09 -14.82
CA ARG A 23 -10.60 13.56 -15.98
C ARG A 23 -9.76 13.67 -17.25
N HIS A 24 -9.13 14.83 -17.48
CA HIS A 24 -8.28 15.04 -18.65
C HIS A 24 -7.13 14.03 -18.74
N MET A 25 -6.45 13.73 -17.63
CA MET A 25 -5.41 12.70 -17.60
C MET A 25 -5.98 11.31 -17.89
N HIS A 26 -7.11 10.98 -17.26
CA HIS A 26 -7.77 9.68 -17.40
C HIS A 26 -8.25 9.42 -18.84
N ASP A 27 -8.72 10.46 -19.53
CA ASP A 27 -9.13 10.41 -20.93
C ASP A 27 -7.93 10.20 -21.87
N LYS A 28 -6.73 10.60 -21.44
CA LYS A 28 -5.46 10.33 -22.14
C LYS A 28 -4.84 8.96 -21.80
N GLY A 29 -5.51 8.15 -20.96
CA GLY A 29 -5.06 6.82 -20.61
C GLY A 29 -4.01 6.77 -19.50
N THR A 30 -3.86 7.85 -18.73
CA THR A 30 -2.83 8.01 -17.69
C THR A 30 -3.47 8.39 -16.35
N ILE A 31 -2.92 7.91 -15.24
CA ILE A 31 -3.25 8.41 -13.90
C ILE A 31 -2.13 9.30 -13.37
N HIS A 32 -2.46 10.20 -12.45
CA HIS A 32 -1.49 11.03 -11.76
C HIS A 32 -0.71 10.23 -10.70
N ALA A 33 -1.37 9.33 -9.98
CA ALA A 33 -0.83 8.46 -8.92
C ALA A 33 -0.29 9.15 -7.65
N ASP A 34 -0.14 10.49 -7.66
CA ASP A 34 0.32 11.27 -6.49
C ASP A 34 -0.54 12.51 -6.19
N ILE A 35 -1.87 12.37 -6.22
CA ILE A 35 -2.79 13.48 -5.93
C ILE A 35 -2.82 13.79 -4.44
N LYS A 36 -2.37 15.01 -4.10
CA LYS A 36 -2.29 15.52 -2.73
C LYS A 36 -2.39 17.04 -2.72
N PRO A 37 -2.75 17.70 -1.59
CA PRO A 37 -2.88 19.16 -1.52
C PRO A 37 -1.63 19.93 -1.99
N ARG A 38 -0.42 19.38 -1.77
CA ARG A 38 0.83 20.01 -2.20
C ARG A 38 0.97 20.12 -3.72
N ASN A 39 0.34 19.21 -4.46
CA ASN A 39 0.41 19.17 -5.93
C ASN A 39 -0.78 19.91 -6.57
N VAL A 40 -1.58 20.62 -5.76
CA VAL A 40 -2.66 21.47 -6.22
C VAL A 40 -2.28 22.92 -5.96
N ILE A 41 -1.97 23.65 -7.03
CA ILE A 41 -1.54 25.05 -6.95
C ILE A 41 -2.65 25.97 -7.44
N ARG A 42 -2.71 27.17 -6.88
CA ARG A 42 -3.56 28.24 -7.41
C ARG A 42 -2.80 28.99 -8.50
N ALA A 43 -3.40 29.10 -9.67
CA ALA A 43 -2.88 29.89 -10.77
C ALA A 43 -3.26 31.38 -10.63
N SER A 44 -2.64 32.23 -11.44
CA SER A 44 -2.85 33.68 -11.43
C SER A 44 -4.27 34.09 -11.85
N ASP A 45 -4.93 33.27 -12.66
CA ASP A 45 -6.35 33.39 -13.04
C ASP A 45 -7.32 33.10 -11.89
N GLY A 46 -6.81 32.60 -10.76
CA GLY A 46 -7.58 32.28 -9.57
C GLY A 46 -8.11 30.86 -9.50
N ASN A 47 -8.01 30.09 -10.58
CA ASN A 47 -8.32 28.66 -10.64
C ASN A 47 -7.20 27.84 -10.02
N ILE A 48 -7.43 26.54 -9.83
CA ILE A 48 -6.35 25.62 -9.45
C ILE A 48 -5.81 24.83 -10.64
N LYS A 49 -4.59 24.34 -10.50
CA LYS A 49 -3.94 23.43 -11.44
C LYS A 49 -3.29 22.28 -10.68
N LEU A 50 -3.41 21.08 -11.23
CA LEU A 50 -2.68 19.89 -10.78
C LEU A 50 -1.29 19.92 -11.42
N ILE A 51 -0.25 19.73 -10.61
CA ILE A 51 1.16 19.74 -11.02
C ILE A 51 1.85 18.44 -10.61
N ASP A 52 3.12 18.29 -11.01
CA ASP A 52 4.02 17.21 -10.58
C ASP A 52 3.59 15.82 -11.09
N LEU A 53 3.92 15.57 -12.36
CA LEU A 53 3.59 14.36 -13.10
C LEU A 53 4.68 13.27 -13.03
N ASP A 54 5.66 13.40 -12.14
CA ASP A 54 6.77 12.44 -12.04
C ASP A 54 6.27 11.03 -11.66
N ALA A 55 5.17 11.01 -10.92
CA ALA A 55 4.41 9.85 -10.50
C ALA A 55 3.53 9.22 -11.60
N ALA A 56 3.27 9.95 -12.67
CA ALA A 56 2.25 9.57 -13.64
C ALA A 56 2.61 8.26 -14.37
N VAL A 57 1.59 7.45 -14.61
CA VAL A 57 1.73 6.10 -15.19
C VAL A 57 0.50 5.75 -16.03
N LYS A 58 0.68 4.98 -17.10
CA LYS A 58 -0.46 4.57 -17.93
C LYS A 58 -1.36 3.62 -17.16
N ILE A 59 -2.66 3.75 -17.38
CA ILE A 59 -3.65 2.85 -16.79
C ILE A 59 -3.35 1.41 -17.21
N GLY A 60 -3.31 0.50 -16.25
CA GLY A 60 -3.01 -0.92 -16.45
C GLY A 60 -1.53 -1.30 -16.37
N GLU A 61 -0.60 -0.33 -16.40
CA GLU A 61 0.82 -0.59 -16.15
C GLU A 61 1.09 -0.79 -14.66
N GLU A 62 2.19 -1.47 -14.33
CA GLU A 62 2.59 -1.70 -12.95
C GLU A 62 3.07 -0.41 -12.29
N LEU A 63 2.60 -0.15 -11.08
CA LEU A 63 3.11 0.93 -10.26
C LEU A 63 4.41 0.51 -9.59
N THR A 64 5.48 1.25 -9.87
CA THR A 64 6.79 1.06 -9.23
C THR A 64 6.89 1.87 -7.93
N GLU A 65 7.64 1.35 -6.94
CA GLU A 65 7.87 1.96 -5.61
C GLU A 65 8.37 3.42 -5.66
N LYS A 66 9.11 3.81 -6.70
CA LYS A 66 9.86 5.08 -6.75
C LYS A 66 9.02 6.35 -6.97
N LYS A 67 7.70 6.29 -6.98
CA LYS A 67 6.88 7.31 -7.66
C LYS A 67 5.66 7.82 -6.89
N LYS A 68 5.48 7.52 -5.60
CA LYS A 68 4.23 7.88 -4.88
C LYS A 68 4.48 8.39 -3.48
N SER A 69 3.64 9.31 -3.01
CA SER A 69 3.62 9.72 -1.60
C SER A 69 2.79 8.72 -0.78
N THR A 70 3.48 7.94 0.05
CA THR A 70 2.92 6.93 0.96
C THR A 70 1.77 7.45 1.85
N ALA A 71 1.76 8.74 2.19
CA ALA A 71 0.72 9.34 3.04
C ALA A 71 -0.64 9.59 2.37
N TYR A 72 -0.75 9.46 1.04
CA TYR A 72 -1.98 9.71 0.27
C TYR A 72 -2.41 8.51 -0.57
N VAL A 73 -1.74 7.37 -0.40
CA VAL A 73 -2.02 6.17 -1.21
C VAL A 73 -3.38 5.58 -0.86
N SER A 74 -4.00 4.95 -1.86
CA SER A 74 -5.25 4.23 -1.70
C SER A 74 -5.05 2.94 -0.89
N PRO A 75 -6.12 2.38 -0.28
CA PRO A 75 -6.01 1.20 0.58
C PRO A 75 -5.41 -0.03 -0.09
N GLU A 76 -5.71 -0.24 -1.37
CA GLU A 76 -5.14 -1.33 -2.17
C GLU A 76 -3.62 -1.17 -2.37
N VAL A 77 -3.14 0.08 -2.47
CA VAL A 77 -1.71 0.39 -2.51
C VAL A 77 -1.08 0.22 -1.13
N ALA A 78 -1.71 0.76 -0.09
CA ALA A 78 -1.25 0.63 1.29
C ALA A 78 -1.08 -0.85 1.71
N LYS A 79 -2.00 -1.74 1.29
CA LYS A 79 -1.94 -3.17 1.62
C LYS A 79 -0.66 -3.86 1.12
N ILE A 80 -0.09 -3.41 0.01
CA ILE A 80 1.12 -4.00 -0.58
C ILE A 80 2.36 -3.29 -0.07
N GLU A 81 2.35 -1.96 0.00
CA GLU A 81 3.48 -1.14 0.49
C GLU A 81 3.79 -1.40 1.98
N PHE A 82 2.75 -1.52 2.82
CA PHE A 82 2.91 -1.69 4.27
C PHE A 82 2.70 -3.13 4.72
N ARG A 83 2.97 -4.09 3.82
CA ARG A 83 2.88 -5.50 4.18
C ARG A 83 3.83 -5.77 5.36
N PRO A 84 3.37 -6.40 6.46
CA PRO A 84 4.25 -6.72 7.57
C PRO A 84 5.43 -7.57 7.09
N MET A 85 6.66 -7.06 7.27
CA MET A 85 7.90 -7.82 7.07
C MET A 85 7.94 -9.09 7.93
N GLU A 86 7.15 -9.15 9.00
CA GLU A 86 6.94 -10.34 9.85
C GLU A 86 6.72 -11.60 9.02
N SER A 87 6.02 -11.52 7.88
CA SER A 87 5.78 -12.71 7.06
C SER A 87 7.04 -13.31 6.41
N ALA A 88 8.13 -12.54 6.24
CA ALA A 88 9.38 -13.01 5.65
C ALA A 88 10.40 -13.44 6.71
N GLU A 89 10.54 -12.66 7.79
CA GLU A 89 11.39 -13.00 8.94
C GLU A 89 10.84 -14.22 9.69
N SER A 90 9.54 -14.23 10.04
CA SER A 90 8.92 -15.40 10.66
C SER A 90 8.96 -16.64 9.75
N LEU A 91 8.98 -16.47 8.42
CA LEU A 91 9.17 -17.60 7.50
C LEU A 91 10.57 -18.20 7.57
N ASN A 92 11.59 -17.36 7.78
CA ASN A 92 12.97 -17.81 7.92
C ASN A 92 13.18 -18.45 9.29
N ASP A 93 12.65 -17.86 10.35
CA ASP A 93 12.71 -18.42 11.70
C ASP A 93 12.02 -19.80 11.76
N LEU A 94 10.82 -19.93 11.19
CA LEU A 94 10.09 -21.21 11.12
C LEU A 94 10.82 -22.25 10.27
N LYS A 95 11.51 -21.83 9.20
CA LYS A 95 12.33 -22.75 8.40
C LYS A 95 13.54 -23.22 9.19
N GLU A 96 14.19 -22.34 9.93
CA GLU A 96 15.36 -22.66 10.75
C GLU A 96 14.98 -23.59 11.90
N GLU A 97 13.88 -23.31 12.61
CA GLU A 97 13.34 -24.18 13.65
C GLU A 97 13.01 -25.58 13.11
N ARG A 98 12.37 -25.66 11.94
CA ARG A 98 12.07 -26.93 11.29
C ARG A 98 13.34 -27.70 10.93
N THR A 99 14.36 -27.04 10.40
CA THR A 99 15.64 -27.68 10.05
C THR A 99 16.33 -28.24 11.30
N LYS A 100 16.43 -27.45 12.37
CA LYS A 100 17.01 -27.90 13.65
C LYS A 100 16.28 -29.11 14.22
N LYS A 101 14.94 -29.13 14.17
CA LYS A 101 14.13 -30.27 14.64
C LYS A 101 14.29 -31.51 13.78
N MET A 102 14.34 -31.37 12.45
CA MET A 102 14.59 -32.50 11.54
C MET A 102 16.00 -33.08 11.71
N GLU A 103 17.01 -32.25 12.01
CA GLU A 103 18.36 -32.72 12.32
C GLU A 103 18.42 -33.46 13.66
N LYS A 104 17.73 -32.93 14.69
CA LYS A 104 17.58 -33.61 15.98
C LYS A 104 16.91 -34.98 15.83
N GLN A 105 15.89 -35.07 14.97
CA GLN A 105 15.20 -36.34 14.68
C GLN A 105 16.13 -37.40 14.06
N ARG A 106 17.08 -36.99 13.23
CA ARG A 106 18.06 -37.90 12.61
C ARG A 106 19.13 -38.39 13.58
N GLN A 107 19.25 -37.76 14.74
CA GLN A 107 20.23 -38.08 15.79
C GLN A 107 19.63 -38.87 16.95
N LEU A 108 18.31 -39.08 16.97
CA LEU A 108 17.65 -39.96 17.92
C LEU A 108 17.84 -41.41 17.45
N ASP A 109 18.51 -42.22 18.26
CA ASP A 109 18.65 -43.66 18.06
C ASP A 109 17.29 -44.37 18.31
N ASN A 110 17.09 -45.55 17.70
CA ASN A 110 15.82 -46.31 17.62
C ASN A 110 15.12 -46.70 18.94
N ASP A 111 15.59 -46.26 20.11
CA ASP A 111 15.14 -46.74 21.42
C ASP A 111 14.12 -45.84 22.15
N ASP A 112 13.85 -44.61 21.66
CA ASP A 112 12.86 -43.66 22.25
C ASP A 112 11.68 -43.38 21.29
N ILE A 113 10.73 -44.32 21.23
CA ILE A 113 9.60 -44.28 20.26
C ILE A 113 8.59 -43.16 20.57
N ASP A 114 8.33 -42.82 21.84
CA ASP A 114 7.35 -41.79 22.23
C ASP A 114 7.83 -40.36 21.90
N ASP A 115 9.14 -40.10 21.99
CA ASP A 115 9.72 -38.79 21.68
C ASP A 115 9.76 -38.51 20.16
N ASP A 116 9.85 -39.55 19.32
CA ASP A 116 9.81 -39.45 17.85
C ASP A 116 8.42 -39.01 17.35
N GLU A 117 7.34 -39.52 17.95
CA GLU A 117 5.98 -39.20 17.52
C GLU A 117 5.61 -37.73 17.79
N GLU A 118 5.94 -37.19 18.97
CA GLU A 118 5.69 -35.78 19.32
C GLU A 118 6.53 -34.80 18.46
N LEU A 119 7.78 -35.17 18.16
CA LEU A 119 8.65 -34.39 17.27
C LEU A 119 8.09 -34.36 15.84
N ASN A 120 7.62 -35.50 15.34
CA ASN A 120 7.05 -35.62 14.01
C ASN A 120 5.76 -34.80 13.86
N GLU A 121 4.87 -34.80 14.85
CA GLU A 121 3.67 -33.95 14.86
C GLU A 121 4.00 -32.45 14.77
N ARG A 122 4.98 -31.99 15.54
CA ARG A 122 5.43 -30.59 15.52
C ARG A 122 6.08 -30.20 14.19
N VAL A 123 6.84 -31.09 13.56
CA VAL A 123 7.43 -30.85 12.22
C VAL A 123 6.35 -30.76 11.14
N ILE A 124 5.29 -31.57 11.25
CA ILE A 124 4.12 -31.50 10.36
C ILE A 124 3.39 -30.16 10.55
N GLU A 125 3.20 -29.71 11.79
CA GLU A 125 2.56 -28.42 12.10
C GLU A 125 3.36 -27.24 11.55
N LEU A 126 4.68 -27.21 11.76
CA LEU A 126 5.57 -26.19 11.20
C LEU A 126 5.51 -26.19 9.66
N SER A 127 5.46 -27.37 9.04
CA SER A 127 5.35 -27.50 7.58
C SER A 127 4.01 -26.97 7.06
N LYS A 128 2.91 -27.20 7.79
CA LYS A 128 1.60 -26.60 7.48
C LYS A 128 1.63 -25.08 7.61
N LYS A 129 2.20 -24.53 8.70
CA LYS A 129 2.38 -23.07 8.90
C LYS A 129 3.21 -22.46 7.78
N ILE A 130 4.37 -23.03 7.44
CA ILE A 130 5.22 -22.56 6.32
C ILE A 130 4.45 -22.61 4.99
N LYS A 131 3.71 -23.70 4.71
CA LYS A 131 2.92 -23.82 3.48
C LYS A 131 1.83 -22.77 3.40
N MET A 132 1.14 -22.53 4.52
CA MET A 132 0.05 -21.55 4.62
C MET A 132 0.57 -20.11 4.46
N ILE A 133 1.71 -19.77 5.09
CA ILE A 133 2.37 -18.48 4.91
C ILE A 133 2.85 -18.35 3.46
N LYS A 134 3.50 -19.36 2.88
CA LYS A 134 3.92 -19.33 1.46
C LYS A 134 2.74 -19.14 0.52
N SER A 135 1.61 -19.83 0.72
CA SER A 135 0.42 -19.61 -0.12
C SER A 135 -0.13 -18.21 0.05
N ASN A 136 -0.18 -17.66 1.26
CA ASN A 136 -0.60 -16.27 1.49
C ASN A 136 0.40 -15.23 0.96
N THR A 137 1.69 -15.58 0.87
CA THR A 137 2.75 -14.70 0.36
C THR A 137 2.82 -14.72 -1.17
N PHE A 138 2.62 -15.88 -1.80
CA PHE A 138 2.69 -16.03 -3.26
C PHE A 138 1.35 -15.84 -3.98
N ALA A 139 0.20 -15.93 -3.31
CA ALA A 139 -1.11 -15.71 -3.93
C ALA A 139 -1.55 -14.24 -3.99
N VAL A 140 -0.80 -13.32 -3.37
CA VAL A 140 -1.11 -11.89 -3.39
C VAL A 140 -0.27 -11.25 -4.48
N GLU A 141 -0.91 -10.61 -5.46
CA GLU A 141 -0.26 -9.87 -6.54
C GLU A 141 0.88 -9.01 -5.97
N LYS A 142 2.13 -9.30 -6.40
CA LYS A 142 3.32 -8.55 -5.98
C LYS A 142 3.29 -7.11 -6.49
N THR A 143 2.54 -6.85 -7.54
CA THR A 143 2.51 -5.58 -8.26
C THR A 143 1.06 -5.12 -8.37
N ILE A 144 0.84 -3.82 -8.23
CA ILE A 144 -0.48 -3.21 -8.41
C ILE A 144 -0.49 -2.53 -9.76
N LYS A 145 -1.54 -2.81 -10.53
CA LYS A 145 -1.80 -2.10 -11.77
C LYS A 145 -2.41 -0.74 -11.51
N ALA A 146 -1.90 0.27 -12.21
CA ALA A 146 -2.42 1.62 -12.20
C ALA A 146 -3.91 1.65 -12.56
N SER A 147 -4.72 2.22 -11.67
CA SER A 147 -6.15 2.33 -11.82
C SER A 147 -6.62 3.75 -11.54
N LYS A 148 -7.63 4.20 -12.30
CA LYS A 148 -8.27 5.52 -12.09
C LYS A 148 -8.73 5.72 -10.65
N LEU A 149 -9.12 4.65 -9.96
CA LEU A 149 -9.61 4.68 -8.58
C LEU A 149 -8.59 5.25 -7.59
N MET A 150 -7.29 5.14 -7.89
CA MET A 150 -6.22 5.70 -7.05
C MET A 150 -6.26 7.24 -7.05
N ASP A 151 -6.49 7.85 -8.21
CA ASP A 151 -6.65 9.30 -8.32
C ASP A 151 -7.97 9.76 -7.70
N ILE A 152 -9.04 8.97 -7.81
CA ILE A 152 -10.32 9.26 -7.15
C ILE A 152 -10.17 9.25 -5.62
N TRP A 153 -9.37 8.33 -5.08
CA TRP A 153 -9.01 8.33 -3.66
C TRP A 153 -8.24 9.60 -3.28
N GLY A 154 -7.16 9.92 -4.01
CA GLY A 154 -6.36 11.11 -3.75
C GLY A 154 -7.16 12.42 -3.88
N PHE A 155 -8.13 12.47 -4.80
CA PHE A 155 -9.12 13.55 -4.90
C PHE A 155 -9.93 13.67 -3.61
N GLY A 156 -10.52 12.58 -3.12
CA GLY A 156 -11.31 12.58 -1.89
C GLY A 156 -10.51 13.03 -0.68
N VAL A 157 -9.29 12.52 -0.51
CA VAL A 157 -8.36 12.92 0.56
C VAL A 157 -8.00 14.41 0.47
N THR A 158 -7.74 14.91 -0.74
CA THR A 158 -7.44 16.33 -0.99
C THR A 158 -8.65 17.21 -0.69
N MET A 159 -9.85 16.82 -1.13
CA MET A 159 -11.08 17.57 -0.87
C MET A 159 -11.44 17.59 0.62
N PHE A 160 -11.23 16.48 1.33
CA PHE A 160 -11.40 16.43 2.78
C PHE A 160 -10.51 17.47 3.47
N TYR A 161 -9.22 17.52 3.11
CA TYR A 161 -8.30 18.54 3.62
C TYR A 161 -8.79 19.95 3.30
N LEU A 162 -9.20 20.23 2.06
CA LEU A 162 -9.69 21.56 1.67
C LEU A 162 -10.95 21.95 2.45
N PHE A 163 -11.89 21.04 2.68
CA PHE A 163 -13.13 21.36 3.41
C PHE A 163 -12.92 21.51 4.91
N THR A 164 -11.97 20.81 5.51
CA THR A 164 -11.84 20.73 6.97
C THR A 164 -10.65 21.50 7.53
N ASP A 165 -9.65 21.82 6.70
CA ASP A 165 -8.33 22.31 7.13
C ASP A 165 -7.63 21.39 8.15
N LYS A 166 -8.12 20.15 8.27
CA LYS A 166 -7.55 19.11 9.14
C LYS A 166 -6.62 18.24 8.34
N GLU A 167 -5.54 17.82 8.97
CA GLU A 167 -4.72 16.75 8.41
C GLU A 167 -5.57 15.47 8.30
N THR A 168 -5.36 14.74 7.20
CA THR A 168 -6.15 13.56 6.87
C THR A 168 -5.78 12.42 7.80
N LEU A 169 -6.78 11.68 8.32
CA LEU A 169 -6.56 10.46 9.11
C LEU A 169 -5.88 9.34 8.31
N PHE A 170 -5.78 9.48 6.99
CA PHE A 170 -5.21 8.51 6.06
C PHE A 170 -3.69 8.65 5.89
N ARG A 171 -3.03 9.52 6.66
CA ARG A 171 -1.56 9.58 6.67
C ARG A 171 -1.03 8.29 7.31
N VAL A 172 -0.49 7.40 6.48
CA VAL A 172 0.37 6.32 6.98
C VAL A 172 1.77 6.92 7.15
N ASN A 173 2.08 7.36 8.36
CA ASN A 173 3.39 7.91 8.65
C ASN A 173 4.40 6.77 8.80
N GLN A 174 5.45 6.74 7.96
CA GLN A 174 6.65 5.93 8.24
C GLN A 174 7.72 6.72 9.01
N ALA A 175 7.43 7.95 9.41
CA ALA A 175 8.29 8.74 10.27
C ALA A 175 7.46 9.71 11.14
N ASP A 176 6.93 9.21 12.24
CA ASP A 176 6.96 9.90 13.53
C ASP A 176 7.63 8.96 14.54
#